data_AF-U2UVT5-F1
#
_entry.id   AF-U2UVT5-F1
#
_cell.length_a   1.000
_cell.length_b   1.000
_cell.length_c   1.000
_cell.angle_alpha   90.00
_cell.angle_beta   90.00
_cell.angle_gamma   90.00
#
_symmetry.space_group_name_H-M   'P 1'
#
loop_
_entity.id
_entity.type
_entity.pdbx_description
1 polymer ?
#
loop_
_entity_poly.entity_id
_entity_poly.type
_entity_poly.pdbx_seq_one_letter_code
_entity_poly.pdbx_strand_id
1 'polypeptide(L)'
;MSSDGMGSEAHGASATKADTIRLWTAQAQVVLDTLEREGVYRVKMRFVDQKFGDTAWIFRKAYQFYVHGAERLVPRPEGSESAIWCYRNARWATMDENCTLLQLEVPRDQVVLFDLRSWNRILNLQYIPLDGEDEHRWRHELKEQGITNMNKVFQTPMYPFLRRKVESSWERLFTSAQHCEDEYLQAGLWELRPEWIVLRVGFGGDFTPYAQGHGA
;
A
#
# COMPACT_ATOMS: atom_id res chain seq x y z
N MET A 1 -14.73 -65.58 5.21
CA MET A 1 -14.91 -65.01 3.86
C MET A 1 -16.05 -64.00 4.00
N SER A 2 -15.91 -62.92 4.76
CA SER A 2 -15.05 -61.74 4.52
C SER A 2 -15.48 -61.09 3.19
N SER A 3 -16.32 -60.05 3.24
CA SER A 3 -15.94 -58.62 3.31
C SER A 3 -15.85 -58.05 1.89
N ASP A 4 -16.32 -56.88 1.48
CA ASP A 4 -16.99 -55.74 2.10
C ASP A 4 -17.61 -54.95 0.94
N GLY A 5 -18.81 -54.41 1.14
CA GLY A 5 -19.39 -53.40 0.26
C GLY A 5 -19.01 -52.00 0.74
N MET A 6 -17.84 -51.49 0.33
CA MET A 6 -17.57 -50.04 0.26
C MET A 6 -18.28 -49.52 -1.00
N GLY A 7 -19.08 -48.45 -0.98
CA GLY A 7 -18.80 -47.16 -0.36
C GLY A 7 -18.95 -46.13 -1.49
N SER A 8 -20.17 -45.67 -1.72
CA SER A 8 -20.47 -44.56 -2.63
C SER A 8 -19.95 -43.28 -2.00
N GLU A 9 -18.68 -42.97 -2.21
CA GLU A 9 -18.14 -41.64 -1.89
C GLU A 9 -18.62 -40.65 -2.95
N ALA A 10 -19.68 -39.92 -2.61
CA ALA A 10 -19.98 -38.65 -3.23
C ALA A 10 -18.74 -37.76 -3.06
N HIS A 11 -18.01 -37.54 -4.16
CA HIS A 11 -16.97 -36.52 -4.22
C HIS A 11 -17.62 -35.17 -3.87
N GLY A 12 -17.40 -34.76 -2.62
CA GLY A 12 -17.75 -33.45 -2.13
C GLY A 12 -17.16 -32.41 -3.09
N ALA A 13 -18.01 -31.47 -3.49
CA ALA A 13 -17.58 -30.27 -4.17
C ALA A 13 -16.42 -29.67 -3.35
N SER A 14 -15.23 -29.70 -3.93
CA SER A 14 -14.08 -28.96 -3.43
C SER A 14 -14.49 -27.50 -3.39
N ALA A 15 -14.70 -26.97 -2.19
CA ALA A 15 -14.80 -25.53 -2.00
C ALA A 15 -13.52 -24.93 -2.56
N THR A 16 -13.61 -24.27 -3.71
CA THR A 16 -12.52 -23.49 -4.29
C THR A 16 -11.99 -22.60 -3.20
N LYS A 17 -10.76 -22.89 -2.74
CA LYS A 17 -10.05 -22.07 -1.77
C LYS A 17 -10.04 -20.65 -2.34
N ALA A 18 -10.70 -19.71 -1.66
CA ALA A 18 -10.75 -18.32 -2.10
C ALA A 18 -9.30 -17.84 -2.33
N ASP A 19 -9.04 -17.23 -3.49
CA ASP A 19 -7.72 -16.69 -3.81
C ASP A 19 -7.47 -15.48 -2.92
N THR A 20 -6.74 -15.71 -1.83
CA THR A 20 -6.40 -14.71 -0.83
C THR A 20 -4.91 -14.41 -0.82
N ILE A 21 -4.57 -13.22 -0.32
CA ILE A 21 -3.19 -12.79 -0.09
C ILE A 21 -3.00 -12.43 1.37
N ARG A 22 -1.88 -12.89 1.94
CA ARG A 22 -1.51 -12.54 3.30
C ARG A 22 -0.90 -11.15 3.35
N LEU A 23 -1.34 -10.29 4.26
CA LEU A 23 -0.84 -8.93 4.39
C LEU A 23 -0.64 -8.56 5.85
N TRP A 24 0.19 -7.54 6.08
CA TRP A 24 0.43 -6.98 7.41
C TRP A 24 0.15 -5.49 7.43
N THR A 25 -0.48 -5.01 8.49
CA THR A 25 -0.73 -3.57 8.71
C THR A 25 -0.71 -3.27 10.20
N ALA A 26 -0.15 -2.13 10.58
CA ALA A 26 -0.17 -1.64 11.96
C ALA A 26 -1.33 -0.65 12.10
N GLN A 27 -2.20 -0.87 13.09
CA GLN A 27 -3.40 -0.07 13.30
C GLN A 27 -3.51 0.39 14.75
N ALA A 28 -3.91 1.64 14.94
CA ALA A 28 -4.16 2.20 16.27
C ALA A 28 -5.42 1.58 16.90
N GLN A 29 -5.50 1.59 18.24
CA GLN A 29 -6.64 1.01 18.98
C GLN A 29 -8.01 1.51 18.48
N VAL A 30 -8.14 2.80 18.15
CA VAL A 30 -9.38 3.39 17.62
C VAL A 30 -9.89 2.70 16.34
N VAL A 31 -9.00 2.15 15.52
CA VAL A 31 -9.37 1.39 14.32
C VAL A 31 -9.96 0.03 14.72
N LEU A 32 -9.35 -0.64 15.70
CA LEU A 32 -9.85 -1.92 16.21
C LEU A 32 -11.22 -1.77 16.87
N ASP A 33 -11.39 -0.75 17.73
CA ASP A 33 -12.67 -0.46 18.37
C ASP A 33 -13.76 -0.15 17.34
N THR A 34 -13.39 0.50 16.23
CA THR A 34 -14.30 0.80 15.13
C THR A 34 -14.68 -0.47 14.37
N LEU A 35 -13.72 -1.36 14.09
CA LEU A 35 -14.00 -2.65 13.47
C LEU A 35 -14.94 -3.51 14.32
N GLU A 36 -14.77 -3.50 15.64
CA GLU A 36 -15.62 -4.27 16.56
C GLU A 36 -17.04 -3.70 16.65
N ARG A 37 -17.18 -2.37 16.61
CA ARG A 37 -18.48 -1.69 16.68
C ARG A 37 -19.24 -1.70 15.35
N GLU A 38 -18.54 -1.48 14.23
CA GLU A 38 -19.16 -1.19 12.92
C GLU A 38 -19.00 -2.32 11.91
N GLY A 39 -18.18 -3.34 12.20
CA GLY A 39 -17.90 -4.46 11.31
C GLY A 39 -17.08 -4.11 10.07
N VAL A 40 -16.69 -2.84 9.91
CA VAL A 40 -15.86 -2.36 8.80
C VAL A 40 -15.16 -1.07 9.21
N TYR A 41 -13.94 -0.87 8.72
CA TYR A 41 -13.21 0.38 8.87
C TYR A 41 -12.84 0.96 7.50
N ARG A 42 -13.03 2.27 7.33
CA ARG A 42 -12.67 3.03 6.11
C ARG A 42 -11.91 4.29 6.51
N VAL A 43 -10.80 4.58 5.83
CA VAL A 43 -9.95 5.73 6.17
C VAL A 43 -10.64 7.04 5.77
N LYS A 44 -10.53 8.02 6.67
CA LYS A 44 -10.96 9.41 6.48
C LYS A 44 -9.73 10.33 6.36
N MET A 45 -9.69 11.18 5.35
CA MET A 45 -8.55 12.06 5.05
C MET A 45 -8.46 13.29 5.97
N ARG A 46 -9.46 13.54 6.83
CA ARG A 46 -9.49 14.69 7.76
C ARG A 46 -8.23 14.90 8.62
N PHE A 47 -7.39 13.88 8.77
CA PHE A 47 -6.18 13.90 9.60
C PHE A 47 -4.90 14.30 8.84
N VAL A 48 -4.91 14.33 7.50
CA VAL A 48 -3.70 14.61 6.70
C VAL A 48 -3.16 16.01 6.99
N ASP A 49 -4.04 16.99 7.12
CA ASP A 49 -3.67 18.39 7.32
C ASP A 49 -3.04 18.62 8.69
N GLN A 50 -3.63 18.01 9.71
CA GLN A 50 -3.16 18.14 11.09
C GLN A 50 -1.80 17.46 11.31
N LYS A 51 -1.54 16.35 10.58
CA LYS A 51 -0.31 15.56 10.74
C LYS A 51 0.90 16.14 10.00
N PHE A 52 0.70 16.75 8.84
CA PHE A 52 1.81 17.09 7.93
C PHE A 52 2.00 18.59 7.70
N GLY A 53 1.15 19.46 8.25
CA GLY A 53 1.32 20.91 8.25
C GLY A 53 1.65 21.47 6.86
N ASP A 54 2.76 22.19 6.75
CA ASP A 54 3.21 22.83 5.50
C ASP A 54 3.52 21.86 4.35
N THR A 55 3.71 20.56 4.65
CA THR A 55 3.95 19.52 3.64
C THR A 55 2.70 18.72 3.29
N ALA A 56 1.56 18.99 3.92
CA ALA A 56 0.31 18.28 3.70
C ALA A 56 -0.14 18.30 2.23
N TRP A 57 0.19 19.36 1.47
CA TRP A 57 -0.15 19.44 0.05
C TRP A 57 0.50 18.34 -0.79
N ILE A 58 1.70 17.86 -0.42
CA ILE A 58 2.40 16.76 -1.10
C ILE A 58 1.59 15.47 -0.92
N PHE A 59 1.24 15.17 0.33
CA PHE A 59 0.45 13.98 0.68
C PHE A 59 -0.95 14.03 0.05
N ARG A 60 -1.62 15.18 0.07
CA ARG A 60 -2.91 15.34 -0.62
C ARG A 60 -2.79 15.03 -2.11
N LYS A 61 -1.78 15.56 -2.80
CA LYS A 61 -1.55 15.30 -4.23
C LYS A 61 -1.28 13.82 -4.50
N ALA A 62 -0.37 13.21 -3.73
CA ALA A 62 -0.02 11.80 -3.86
C ALA A 62 -1.23 10.89 -3.61
N TYR A 63 -2.02 11.17 -2.56
CA TYR A 63 -3.18 10.36 -2.22
C TYR A 63 -4.33 10.56 -3.21
N GLN A 64 -4.55 11.78 -3.71
CA GLN A 64 -5.51 12.02 -4.80
C GLN A 64 -5.15 11.25 -6.07
N PHE A 65 -3.87 11.29 -6.47
CA PHE A 65 -3.36 10.49 -7.58
C PHE A 65 -3.63 9.00 -7.34
N TYR A 66 -3.26 8.50 -6.16
CA TYR A 66 -3.45 7.09 -5.80
C TYR A 66 -4.92 6.70 -5.86
N VAL A 67 -5.80 7.48 -5.23
CA VAL A 67 -7.22 7.16 -5.14
C VAL A 67 -7.86 7.05 -6.52
N HIS A 68 -7.56 8.01 -7.40
CA HIS A 68 -8.09 8.03 -8.75
C HIS A 68 -7.58 6.88 -9.63
N GLY A 69 -6.35 6.41 -9.39
CA GLY A 69 -5.81 5.26 -10.10
C GLY A 69 -6.29 3.92 -9.55
N ALA A 70 -6.30 3.80 -8.23
CA ALA A 70 -6.72 2.59 -7.52
C ALA A 70 -8.20 2.27 -7.75
N GLU A 71 -9.08 3.27 -7.84
CA GLU A 71 -10.53 3.04 -8.01
C GLU A 71 -10.88 2.41 -9.38
N ARG A 72 -9.97 2.50 -10.35
CA ARG A 72 -10.08 1.82 -11.66
C ARG A 72 -9.75 0.33 -11.58
N LEU A 73 -8.99 -0.09 -10.56
CA LEU A 73 -8.54 -1.47 -10.38
C LEU A 73 -9.43 -2.22 -9.40
N VAL A 74 -9.72 -1.59 -8.27
CA VAL A 74 -10.62 -2.11 -7.24
C VAL A 74 -11.66 -1.02 -6.97
N PRO A 75 -12.96 -1.28 -7.18
CA PRO A 75 -14.00 -0.28 -6.96
C PRO A 75 -13.96 0.29 -5.54
N ARG A 76 -13.96 1.62 -5.44
CA ARG A 76 -13.95 2.31 -4.15
C ARG A 76 -15.35 2.29 -3.53
N PRO A 77 -15.54 1.70 -2.34
CA PRO A 77 -16.80 1.74 -1.63
C PRO A 77 -17.11 3.16 -1.13
N GLU A 78 -18.39 3.45 -0.96
CA GLU A 78 -18.84 4.73 -0.44
C GLU A 78 -18.24 5.01 0.95
N GLY A 79 -17.76 6.23 1.16
CA GLY A 79 -17.17 6.65 2.42
C GLY A 79 -15.68 6.33 2.58
N SER A 80 -15.02 5.62 1.66
CA SER A 80 -13.55 5.50 1.66
C SER A 80 -12.90 6.72 1.04
N GLU A 81 -12.14 7.47 1.83
CA GLU A 81 -11.43 8.68 1.36
C GLU A 81 -9.96 8.42 1.03
N SER A 82 -9.39 7.33 1.56
CA SER A 82 -8.01 6.90 1.30
C SER A 82 -7.88 5.39 1.47
N ALA A 83 -6.76 4.83 1.01
CA ALA A 83 -6.40 3.45 1.25
C ALA A 83 -5.84 3.23 2.66
N ILE A 84 -6.04 2.01 3.15
CA ILE A 84 -5.34 1.38 4.25
C ILE A 84 -4.09 0.75 3.66
N TRP A 85 -2.92 1.16 4.17
CA TRP A 85 -1.65 0.65 3.70
C TRP A 85 -1.32 -0.67 4.38
N CYS A 86 -1.07 -1.69 3.57
CA CYS A 86 -0.66 -3.02 4.01
C CYS A 86 0.59 -3.46 3.26
N TYR A 87 1.31 -4.43 3.79
CA TYR A 87 2.60 -4.87 3.26
C TYR A 87 2.64 -6.39 3.16
N ARG A 88 3.41 -6.93 2.22
CA ARG A 88 3.72 -8.37 2.17
C ARG A 88 4.84 -8.80 3.10
N ASN A 89 5.62 -7.85 3.61
CA ASN A 89 6.59 -8.11 4.66
C ASN A 89 6.24 -7.23 5.87
N ALA A 90 6.00 -7.88 7.03
CA ALA A 90 5.63 -7.22 8.27
C ALA A 90 6.65 -6.17 8.74
N ARG A 91 7.92 -6.26 8.32
CA ARG A 91 8.97 -5.28 8.67
C ARG A 91 8.63 -3.84 8.25
N TRP A 92 7.79 -3.69 7.23
CA TRP A 92 7.38 -2.39 6.70
C TRP A 92 6.15 -1.81 7.41
N ALA A 93 5.45 -2.62 8.22
CA ALA A 93 4.37 -2.14 9.07
C ALA A 93 4.96 -1.50 10.32
N THR A 94 5.29 -0.20 10.23
CA THR A 94 5.80 0.56 11.37
C THR A 94 4.77 0.57 12.50
N MET A 95 5.18 0.11 13.67
CA MET A 95 4.37 0.02 14.87
C MET A 95 4.92 0.99 15.92
N ASP A 96 4.05 1.79 16.53
CA ASP A 96 4.34 2.52 17.76
C ASP A 96 3.69 1.83 18.96
N GLU A 97 3.93 2.36 20.16
CA GLU A 97 3.43 1.80 21.43
C GLU A 97 1.90 1.68 21.52
N ASN A 98 1.17 2.40 20.67
CA ASN A 98 -0.29 2.44 20.64
C ASN A 98 -0.88 1.69 19.43
N CYS A 99 -0.04 1.00 18.66
CA CYS A 99 -0.44 0.22 17.50
C CYS A 99 -0.46 -1.29 17.80
N THR A 100 -1.37 -1.97 17.12
CA THR A 100 -1.39 -3.44 17.00
C THR A 100 -1.04 -3.82 15.57
N LEU A 101 -0.10 -4.75 15.41
CA LEU A 101 0.18 -5.37 14.12
C LEU A 101 -0.89 -6.42 13.82
N LEU A 102 -1.54 -6.28 12.67
CA LEU A 102 -2.53 -7.21 12.17
C LEU A 102 -1.93 -8.04 11.04
N GLN A 103 -2.07 -9.36 11.11
CA GLN A 103 -1.94 -10.23 9.95
C GLN A 103 -3.33 -10.44 9.34
N LEU A 104 -3.42 -10.27 8.03
CA LEU A 104 -4.66 -10.36 7.28
C LEU A 104 -4.58 -11.48 6.24
N GLU A 105 -5.70 -12.12 5.93
CA GLU A 105 -5.93 -12.88 4.69
C GLU A 105 -7.06 -12.19 3.91
N VAL A 106 -6.69 -11.51 2.82
CA VAL A 106 -7.58 -10.63 2.05
C VAL A 106 -7.84 -11.24 0.68
N PRO A 107 -9.09 -11.25 0.17
CA PRO A 107 -9.38 -11.64 -1.21
C PRO A 107 -8.60 -10.80 -2.22
N ARG A 108 -7.98 -11.43 -3.23
CA ARG A 108 -7.10 -10.71 -4.17
C ARG A 108 -7.80 -9.60 -4.96
N ASP A 109 -9.09 -9.76 -5.23
CA ASP A 109 -9.93 -8.77 -5.92
C ASP A 109 -10.21 -7.52 -5.09
N GLN A 110 -9.86 -7.51 -3.80
CA GLN A 110 -9.97 -6.35 -2.90
C GLN A 110 -8.64 -5.59 -2.73
N VAL A 111 -7.57 -6.02 -3.42
CA VAL A 111 -6.21 -5.51 -3.18
C VAL A 111 -5.63 -4.81 -4.41
N VAL A 112 -5.18 -3.57 -4.22
CA VAL A 112 -4.32 -2.90 -5.20
C VAL A 112 -2.86 -3.09 -4.78
N LEU A 113 -2.11 -3.91 -5.54
CA LEU A 113 -0.71 -4.19 -5.29
C LEU A 113 0.21 -3.26 -6.08
N PHE A 114 1.29 -2.81 -5.44
CA PHE A 114 2.29 -1.94 -6.04
C PHE A 114 3.63 -2.05 -5.30
N ASP A 115 4.71 -1.59 -5.93
CA ASP A 115 6.04 -1.53 -5.33
C ASP A 115 6.14 -0.39 -4.32
N LEU A 116 6.50 -0.71 -3.06
CA LEU A 116 6.75 0.24 -1.98
C LEU A 116 7.73 1.35 -2.39
N ARG A 117 8.77 1.03 -3.16
CA ARG A 117 9.80 1.98 -3.60
C ARG A 117 9.22 2.98 -4.60
N SER A 118 8.34 2.50 -5.49
CA SER A 118 7.60 3.35 -6.44
C SER A 118 6.64 4.29 -5.72
N TRP A 119 5.95 3.79 -4.69
CA TRP A 119 5.10 4.64 -3.84
C TRP A 119 5.89 5.70 -3.10
N ASN A 120 7.04 5.34 -2.52
CA ASN A 120 7.94 6.28 -1.87
C ASN A 120 8.45 7.36 -2.84
N ARG A 121 8.70 7.05 -4.11
CA ARG A 121 9.04 8.05 -5.13
C ARG A 121 7.91 9.08 -5.31
N ILE A 122 6.65 8.64 -5.35
CA ILE A 122 5.49 9.54 -5.46
C ILE A 122 5.38 10.46 -4.24
N LEU A 123 5.53 9.90 -3.03
CA LEU A 123 5.52 10.69 -1.79
C LEU A 123 6.63 11.74 -1.74
N ASN A 124 7.72 11.54 -2.50
CA ASN A 124 8.84 12.48 -2.65
C ASN A 124 8.79 13.32 -3.93
N LEU A 125 7.66 13.31 -4.65
CA LEU A 125 7.47 14.04 -5.92
C LEU A 125 8.50 13.68 -7.01
N GLN A 126 8.95 12.43 -7.01
CA GLN A 126 9.97 11.92 -7.93
C GLN A 126 9.35 11.21 -9.14
N TYR A 127 10.12 11.18 -10.22
CA TYR A 127 9.84 10.41 -11.42
C TYR A 127 10.02 8.91 -11.14
N ILE A 128 9.10 8.08 -11.66
CA ILE A 128 9.21 6.62 -11.65
C ILE A 128 9.78 6.19 -12.99
N PRO A 129 11.03 5.73 -13.09
CA PRO A 129 11.64 5.34 -14.36
C PRO A 129 11.04 4.05 -14.94
N LEU A 130 11.10 3.90 -16.27
CA LEU A 130 10.78 2.63 -16.93
C LEU A 130 11.83 1.55 -16.63
N ASP A 131 13.09 1.96 -16.68
CA ASP A 131 14.27 1.11 -16.54
C ASP A 131 15.47 1.99 -16.14
N GLY A 132 16.64 1.36 -16.00
CA GLY A 132 17.87 2.08 -15.63
C GLY A 132 18.24 3.19 -16.64
N GLU A 133 18.08 2.94 -17.94
CA GLU A 133 18.40 3.91 -18.99
C GLU A 133 17.47 5.13 -18.94
N ASP A 134 16.18 4.93 -18.71
CA ASP A 134 15.22 6.00 -18.50
C ASP A 134 15.55 6.84 -17.26
N GLU A 135 16.02 6.20 -16.19
CA GLU A 135 16.49 6.92 -15.01
C GLU A 135 17.75 7.74 -15.30
N HIS A 136 18.69 7.21 -16.08
CA HIS A 136 19.88 7.95 -16.51
C HIS A 136 19.51 9.16 -17.37
N ARG A 137 18.62 9.01 -18.35
CA ARG A 137 18.13 10.13 -19.17
C ARG A 137 17.42 11.19 -18.33
N TRP A 138 16.55 10.77 -17.41
CA TRP A 138 15.86 11.70 -16.50
C TRP A 138 16.83 12.49 -15.63
N ARG A 139 17.84 11.83 -15.04
CA ARG A 139 18.88 12.51 -14.26
C ARG A 139 19.70 13.49 -15.10
N HIS A 140 20.03 13.12 -16.33
CA HIS A 140 20.76 14.00 -17.25
C HIS A 140 19.95 15.27 -17.58
N GLU A 141 18.67 15.11 -17.93
CA GLU A 141 17.77 16.22 -18.24
C GLU A 141 17.62 17.20 -17.08
N LEU A 142 17.45 16.69 -15.85
CA LEU A 142 17.39 17.55 -14.65
C LEU A 142 18.69 18.33 -14.44
N LYS A 143 19.84 17.69 -14.67
CA LYS A 143 21.16 18.32 -14.54
C LYS A 143 21.36 19.43 -15.57
N GLU A 144 20.99 19.20 -16.83
CA GLU A 144 21.07 20.21 -17.91
C GLU A 144 20.20 21.43 -17.62
N GLN A 145 19.05 21.23 -16.97
CA GLN A 145 18.14 22.31 -16.56
C GLN A 145 18.49 22.93 -15.19
N GLY A 146 19.58 22.49 -14.54
CA GLY A 146 20.00 22.99 -13.22
C GLY A 146 19.01 22.67 -12.09
N ILE A 147 18.20 21.63 -12.24
CA ILE A 147 17.16 21.25 -11.28
C ILE A 147 17.76 20.32 -10.22
N THR A 148 17.81 20.81 -8.99
CA THR A 148 18.33 20.07 -7.83
C THR A 148 17.26 19.73 -6.79
N ASN A 149 16.05 20.31 -6.91
CA ASN A 149 14.98 20.15 -5.93
C ASN A 149 13.61 19.99 -6.61
N MET A 150 13.02 18.81 -6.50
CA MET A 150 11.70 18.51 -7.06
C MET A 150 10.57 19.28 -6.39
N ASN A 151 10.68 19.63 -5.10
CA ASN A 151 9.64 20.45 -4.45
C ASN A 151 9.46 21.79 -5.17
N LYS A 152 10.56 22.40 -5.64
CA LYS A 152 10.52 23.65 -6.40
C LYS A 152 9.81 23.50 -7.75
N VAL A 153 9.98 22.35 -8.42
CA VAL A 153 9.28 22.02 -9.68
C VAL A 153 7.76 22.01 -9.48
N PHE A 154 7.30 21.50 -8.34
CA PHE A 154 5.87 21.41 -8.01
C PHE A 154 5.29 22.68 -7.37
N GLN A 155 6.09 23.49 -6.69
CA GLN A 155 5.63 24.73 -6.05
C GLN A 155 5.63 25.94 -6.99
N THR A 156 6.46 25.94 -8.04
CA THR A 156 6.59 27.07 -8.96
C THR A 156 5.93 26.80 -10.32
N PRO A 157 5.32 27.80 -10.97
CA PRO A 157 4.70 27.64 -12.29
C PRO A 157 5.73 27.53 -13.43
N MET A 158 7.03 27.64 -13.13
CA MET A 158 8.12 27.71 -14.12
C MET A 158 8.38 26.38 -14.84
N TYR A 159 7.93 25.25 -14.27
CA TYR A 159 8.29 23.92 -14.77
C TYR A 159 7.06 23.05 -15.10
N PRO A 160 6.10 23.54 -15.93
CA PRO A 160 4.86 22.81 -16.18
C PRO A 160 5.10 21.49 -16.92
N PHE A 161 6.09 21.45 -17.83
CA PHE A 161 6.44 20.23 -18.57
C PHE A 161 7.11 19.17 -17.70
N LEU A 162 8.09 19.55 -16.86
CA LEU A 162 8.72 18.63 -15.92
C LEU A 162 7.70 18.07 -14.93
N ARG A 163 6.83 18.93 -14.38
CA ARG A 163 5.77 18.50 -13.47
C ARG A 163 4.87 17.45 -14.11
N ARG A 164 4.37 17.73 -15.32
CA ARG A 164 3.51 16.79 -16.05
C ARG A 164 4.24 15.48 -16.34
N LYS A 165 5.52 15.54 -16.74
CA LYS A 165 6.33 14.34 -17.00
C LYS A 165 6.48 13.47 -15.75
N VAL A 166 6.69 14.07 -14.58
CA VAL A 166 6.71 13.36 -13.30
C VAL A 166 5.35 12.75 -12.97
N GLU A 167 4.28 13.54 -13.01
CA GLU A 167 2.93 13.07 -12.70
C GLU A 167 2.48 11.94 -13.65
N SER A 168 2.79 12.04 -14.95
CA SER A 168 2.51 10.98 -15.93
C SER A 168 3.30 9.70 -15.66
N SER A 169 4.50 9.79 -15.09
CA SER A 169 5.27 8.60 -14.72
C SER A 169 4.64 7.82 -13.57
N TRP A 170 3.85 8.48 -12.73
CA TRP A 170 3.25 7.86 -11.54
C TRP A 170 2.26 6.76 -11.89
N GLU A 171 1.63 6.79 -13.07
CA GLU A 171 0.75 5.72 -13.56
C GLU A 171 1.43 4.34 -13.56
N ARG A 172 2.76 4.30 -13.69
CA ARG A 172 3.55 3.06 -13.60
C ARG A 172 3.49 2.40 -12.23
N LEU A 173 3.05 3.11 -11.19
CA LEU A 173 2.79 2.53 -9.86
C LEU A 173 1.86 1.32 -9.98
N PHE A 174 0.80 1.43 -10.77
CA PHE A 174 -0.26 0.42 -10.86
C PHE A 174 0.14 -0.84 -11.62
N THR A 175 1.27 -0.81 -12.33
CA THR A 175 1.87 -1.99 -12.98
C THR A 175 3.14 -2.46 -12.27
N SER A 176 3.67 -1.68 -11.32
CA SER A 176 4.97 -1.94 -10.67
C SER A 176 5.04 -3.26 -9.90
N ALA A 177 3.89 -3.77 -9.41
CA ALA A 177 3.82 -5.05 -8.71
C ALA A 177 4.32 -6.25 -9.55
N GLN A 178 4.21 -6.18 -10.89
CA GLN A 178 4.57 -7.29 -11.79
C GLN A 178 6.07 -7.60 -11.79
N HIS A 179 6.90 -6.62 -11.44
CA HIS A 179 8.35 -6.72 -11.41
C HIS A 179 8.91 -6.51 -10.00
N CYS A 180 8.05 -6.48 -8.99
CA CYS A 180 8.41 -6.23 -7.61
C CYS A 180 8.67 -7.55 -6.88
N GLU A 181 9.76 -7.59 -6.12
CA GLU A 181 10.02 -8.68 -5.19
C GLU A 181 8.97 -8.66 -4.06
N ASP A 182 8.56 -9.84 -3.58
CA ASP A 182 7.57 -10.00 -2.51
C ASP A 182 7.91 -9.16 -1.26
N GLU A 183 9.20 -8.97 -0.98
CA GLU A 183 9.68 -8.19 0.17
C GLU A 183 9.27 -6.70 0.11
N TYR A 184 9.17 -6.11 -1.09
CA TYR A 184 8.83 -4.70 -1.29
C TYR A 184 7.39 -4.51 -1.76
N LEU A 185 6.61 -5.59 -1.84
CA LEU A 185 5.24 -5.51 -2.32
C LEU A 185 4.35 -4.86 -1.25
N GLN A 186 3.75 -3.74 -1.61
CA GLN A 186 2.80 -2.98 -0.82
C GLN A 186 1.39 -3.17 -1.40
N ALA A 187 0.40 -3.03 -0.53
CA ALA A 187 -1.00 -3.17 -0.83
C ALA A 187 -1.77 -1.95 -0.32
N GLY A 188 -2.77 -1.52 -1.08
CA GLY A 188 -3.80 -0.60 -0.63
C GLY A 188 -5.14 -1.32 -0.58
N LEU A 189 -5.82 -1.20 0.56
CA LEU A 189 -7.19 -1.69 0.75
C LEU A 189 -8.12 -0.51 0.96
N TRP A 190 -9.32 -0.55 0.39
CA TRP A 190 -10.30 0.52 0.62
C TRP A 190 -10.97 0.48 1.99
N GLU A 191 -11.10 -0.73 2.51
CA GLU A 191 -11.74 -1.02 3.78
C GLU A 191 -10.97 -2.14 4.47
N LEU A 192 -11.20 -2.28 5.77
CA LEU A 192 -10.70 -3.39 6.58
C LEU A 192 -11.89 -4.05 7.24
N ARG A 193 -11.88 -5.38 7.27
CA ARG A 193 -12.98 -6.20 7.79
C ARG A 193 -12.48 -7.18 8.86
N PRO A 194 -13.25 -7.42 9.95
CA PRO A 194 -12.84 -8.33 11.02
C PRO A 194 -12.51 -9.74 10.52
N GLU A 195 -13.27 -10.26 9.57
CA GLU A 195 -13.11 -11.61 9.01
C GLU A 195 -11.79 -11.81 8.25
N TRP A 196 -11.12 -10.73 7.84
CA TRP A 196 -9.80 -10.81 7.21
C TRP A 196 -8.68 -10.96 8.23
N ILE A 197 -8.92 -10.62 9.51
CA ILE A 197 -7.88 -10.61 10.54
C ILE A 197 -7.63 -12.04 11.03
N VAL A 198 -6.43 -12.55 10.79
CA VAL A 198 -6.02 -13.90 11.22
C VAL A 198 -5.13 -13.89 12.47
N LEU A 199 -4.44 -12.77 12.74
CA LEU A 199 -3.61 -12.60 13.95
C LEU A 199 -3.56 -11.14 14.38
N ARG A 200 -3.53 -10.91 15.70
CA ARG A 200 -3.26 -9.61 16.33
C ARG A 200 -2.01 -9.72 17.21
N VAL A 201 -1.03 -8.85 17.00
CA VAL A 201 0.22 -8.80 17.79
C VAL A 201 0.37 -7.40 18.38
N GLY A 202 0.34 -7.29 19.71
CA GLY A 202 0.52 -6.02 20.42
C GLY A 202 1.99 -5.59 20.52
N PHE A 203 2.21 -4.32 20.88
CA PHE A 203 3.54 -3.78 21.15
C PHE A 203 4.17 -4.50 22.35
N GLY A 204 5.22 -5.30 22.10
CA GLY A 204 5.93 -6.07 23.14
C GLY A 204 5.59 -7.56 23.24
N GLY A 205 4.69 -8.10 22.41
CA GLY A 205 4.69 -9.54 22.11
C GLY A 205 5.88 -9.86 21.21
N ASP A 206 6.51 -11.04 21.34
CA ASP A 206 7.72 -11.45 20.61
C ASP A 206 7.62 -11.23 19.08
N PHE A 207 7.92 -10.01 18.66
CA PHE A 207 8.10 -9.58 17.30
C PHE A 207 9.31 -8.66 17.37
N THR A 208 10.45 -9.17 16.90
CA THR A 208 11.67 -8.38 16.74
C THR A 208 11.65 -7.73 15.37
N PRO A 209 11.18 -6.48 15.21
CA PRO A 209 11.49 -5.73 14.01
C PRO A 209 13.01 -5.52 13.98
N TYR A 210 13.66 -6.06 12.95
CA TYR A 210 15.09 -5.92 12.73
C TYR A 210 15.45 -4.43 12.75
N ALA A 211 16.29 -4.04 13.71
CA ALA A 211 16.78 -2.68 13.85
C ALA A 211 17.40 -2.23 12.51
N GLN A 212 16.95 -1.10 11.99
CA GLN A 212 17.65 -0.46 10.87
C GLN A 212 19.07 -0.16 11.32
N GLY A 213 20.04 -0.81 10.68
CA GLY A 213 21.44 -0.50 10.86
C GLY A 213 21.69 0.96 10.49
N HIS A 214 21.97 1.78 11.49
CA HIS A 214 22.67 3.04 11.28
C HIS A 214 24.10 2.68 10.86
N GLY A 215 24.31 2.59 9.55
CA GLY A 215 25.64 2.70 8.96
C GLY A 215 26.07 4.15 8.99
N ALA A 216 27.03 4.47 9.87
CA ALA A 216 28.04 5.48 9.64
C ALA A 216 29.36 4.74 9.36
#